data_AF-A0AB73NIY5-F1
#
_entry.id   AF-A0AB73NIY5-F1
#
_cell.length_a   1.000
_cell.length_b   1.000
_cell.length_c   1.000
_cell.angle_alpha   90.00
_cell.angle_beta   90.00
_cell.angle_gamma   90.00
#
_symmetry.space_group_name_H-M   'P 1'
#
loop_
_entity.id
_entity.type
_entity.pdbx_description
1 polymer ?
#
loop_
_entity_poly.entity_id
_entity_poly.type
_entity_poly.pdbx_seq_one_letter_code
_entity_poly.pdbx_strand_id
1 'polypeptide(L)'
;MSSYTLDTPLDTYAKRASTRAIFFVAGFAMGLWAALVPYAQNRLNFDAGSLGLLLLCLGTGSLLAMLFSGRLIGLFGCRSIMLLGIVLTCIFLPTLAIIDQFSFMALCLFFFGAGIGLADVAVNVQGSLVEQSSDKSLMSGFHCLFSIGSIAGAGGGAILFTLGLMPLTVTFIAIVVIAIITTTVFNELIPFGDNKEPTEPVITKPRPNFRLILMALMCMICFMAEGAVLDWSGVFLTNDRGLDIKHAGWGFAIFGGTMSIMRFTGDKVVSLLGRKRVLILSSIIAMIGYAVAVIIPDWKFTLLGFALVGIGAANIVPVLITLAGQEKVMPVNMSVALVATLGYFGVLGGPALIGFIAHLTDLYTAFAIVALAFLVITIGAFKLKYNGDEPLP
;
A
#
# COMPACT_ATOMS: atom_id res chain seq x y z
N MET A 1 20.02 -16.25 32.38
CA MET A 1 19.79 -16.79 31.01
C MET A 1 18.52 -17.63 31.05
N SER A 2 17.39 -17.02 30.72
CA SER A 2 16.17 -17.71 30.29
C SER A 2 15.47 -16.72 29.37
N SER A 3 15.71 -16.85 28.06
CA SER A 3 15.00 -16.07 27.05
C SER A 3 13.66 -16.75 26.81
N TYR A 4 12.60 -16.23 27.41
CA TYR A 4 11.24 -16.59 27.05
C TYR A 4 10.95 -16.03 25.65
N THR A 5 11.32 -16.78 24.62
CA THR A 5 10.73 -16.67 23.29
C THR A 5 9.29 -17.15 23.39
N LEU A 6 8.33 -16.42 22.83
CA LEU A 6 6.95 -16.88 22.73
C LEU A 6 6.94 -18.28 22.08
N ASP A 7 6.55 -19.31 22.84
CA ASP A 7 6.50 -20.73 22.42
C ASP A 7 5.45 -21.01 21.32
N THR A 8 4.87 -19.97 20.71
CA THR A 8 3.88 -20.13 19.65
C THR A 8 4.56 -20.01 18.29
N PRO A 9 4.54 -21.06 17.45
CA PRO A 9 5.05 -20.96 16.09
C PRO A 9 4.23 -19.92 15.33
N LEU A 10 4.89 -18.85 14.89
CA LEU A 10 4.25 -17.77 14.12
C LEU A 10 4.11 -18.15 12.64
N ASP A 11 4.96 -19.05 12.15
CA ASP A 11 4.95 -19.52 10.78
C ASP A 11 4.03 -20.73 10.56
N THR A 12 2.71 -20.53 10.73
CA THR A 12 1.72 -21.56 10.41
C THR A 12 0.92 -21.21 9.16
N TYR A 13 0.34 -22.22 8.51
CA TYR A 13 -0.60 -22.00 7.42
C TYR A 13 -1.74 -21.05 7.82
N ALA A 14 -2.28 -21.22 9.04
CA ALA A 14 -3.38 -20.43 9.57
C ALA A 14 -2.99 -18.95 9.76
N LYS A 15 -1.81 -18.67 10.33
CA LYS A 15 -1.29 -17.31 10.47
C LYS A 15 -1.04 -16.65 9.11
N ARG A 16 -0.40 -17.37 8.15
CA ARG A 16 -0.21 -16.87 6.77
C ARG A 16 -1.54 -16.57 6.08
N ALA A 17 -2.52 -17.46 6.21
CA ALA A 17 -3.85 -17.28 5.64
C ALA A 17 -4.58 -16.09 6.27
N SER A 18 -4.46 -15.90 7.59
CA SER A 18 -5.03 -14.74 8.28
C SER A 18 -4.43 -13.43 7.79
N THR A 19 -3.10 -13.34 7.63
CA THR A 19 -2.43 -12.15 7.10
C THR A 19 -2.92 -11.84 5.68
N ARG A 20 -2.99 -12.84 4.80
CA ARG A 20 -3.55 -12.71 3.44
C ARG A 20 -4.99 -12.21 3.45
N ALA A 21 -5.82 -12.76 4.33
CA ALA A 21 -7.22 -12.38 4.46
C ALA A 21 -7.39 -10.92 4.90
N ILE A 22 -6.55 -10.43 5.81
CA ILE A 22 -6.62 -9.02 6.23
C ILE A 22 -6.09 -8.05 5.17
N PHE A 23 -5.02 -8.41 4.44
CA PHE A 23 -4.62 -7.63 3.25
C PHE A 23 -5.76 -7.56 2.22
N PHE A 24 -6.46 -8.68 1.97
CA PHE A 24 -7.65 -8.69 1.13
C PHE A 24 -8.76 -7.78 1.67
N VAL A 25 -9.07 -7.82 2.97
CA VAL A 25 -10.09 -6.96 3.60
C VAL A 25 -9.76 -5.48 3.42
N ALA A 26 -8.51 -5.07 3.65
CA ALA A 26 -8.08 -3.68 3.48
C ALA A 26 -8.24 -3.22 2.02
N GLY A 27 -7.80 -4.05 1.06
CA GLY A 27 -7.99 -3.79 -0.36
C GLY A 27 -9.47 -3.74 -0.75
N PHE A 28 -10.27 -4.69 -0.28
CA PHE A 28 -11.70 -4.80 -0.57
C PHE A 28 -12.48 -3.56 -0.13
N ALA A 29 -12.21 -3.04 1.07
CA ALA A 29 -12.83 -1.80 1.54
C ALA A 29 -12.42 -0.59 0.68
N MET A 30 -11.15 -0.46 0.32
CA MET A 30 -10.66 0.61 -0.57
C MET A 30 -11.26 0.53 -1.98
N GLY A 31 -11.30 -0.68 -2.55
CA GLY A 31 -11.90 -0.92 -3.86
C GLY A 31 -13.40 -0.61 -3.89
N LEU A 32 -14.11 -0.94 -2.81
CA LEU A 32 -15.52 -0.60 -2.70
C LEU A 32 -15.76 0.90 -2.61
N TRP A 33 -14.92 1.64 -1.87
CA TRP A 33 -14.96 3.10 -1.89
C TRP A 33 -14.81 3.63 -3.32
N ALA A 34 -13.86 3.11 -4.11
CA ALA A 34 -13.70 3.52 -5.51
C ALA A 34 -14.99 3.32 -6.34
N ALA A 35 -15.73 2.23 -6.13
CA ALA A 35 -17.01 2.01 -6.79
C ALA A 35 -18.12 2.98 -6.30
N LEU A 36 -18.03 3.48 -5.07
CA LEU A 36 -18.98 4.45 -4.49
C LEU A 36 -18.70 5.90 -4.93
N VAL A 37 -17.48 6.24 -5.36
CA VAL A 37 -17.10 7.61 -5.74
C VAL A 37 -18.08 8.23 -6.75
N PRO A 38 -18.44 7.59 -7.88
CA PRO A 38 -19.38 8.19 -8.84
C PRO A 38 -20.76 8.49 -8.24
N TYR A 39 -21.24 7.63 -7.33
CA TYR A 39 -22.52 7.84 -6.63
C TYR A 39 -22.44 9.02 -5.66
N ALA A 40 -21.35 9.14 -4.91
CA ALA A 40 -21.10 10.27 -4.04
C ALA A 40 -20.99 11.58 -4.85
N GLN A 41 -20.26 11.57 -5.96
CA GLN A 41 -20.14 12.73 -6.86
C GLN A 41 -21.49 13.19 -7.39
N ASN A 42 -22.32 12.26 -7.89
CA ASN A 42 -23.65 12.59 -8.41
C ASN A 42 -24.59 13.13 -7.32
N ARG A 43 -24.57 12.52 -6.13
CA ARG A 43 -25.42 12.93 -5.00
C ARG A 43 -25.06 14.31 -4.47
N LEU A 44 -23.78 14.62 -4.41
CA LEU A 44 -23.27 15.87 -3.84
C LEU A 44 -22.98 16.96 -4.89
N ASN A 45 -23.16 16.66 -6.18
CA ASN A 45 -22.83 17.53 -7.31
C ASN A 45 -21.40 18.08 -7.27
N PHE A 46 -20.43 17.22 -6.97
CA PHE A 46 -19.03 17.62 -6.85
C PHE A 46 -18.38 17.87 -8.20
N ASP A 47 -17.63 18.96 -8.28
CA ASP A 47 -16.61 19.13 -9.29
C ASP A 47 -15.36 18.30 -8.95
N ALA A 48 -14.41 18.25 -9.88
CA ALA A 48 -13.16 17.50 -9.70
C ALA A 48 -12.35 18.01 -8.50
N GLY A 49 -12.34 19.33 -8.25
CA GLY A 49 -11.63 19.93 -7.12
C GLY A 49 -12.18 19.50 -5.76
N SER A 50 -13.50 19.47 -5.62
CA SER A 50 -14.18 19.02 -4.40
C SER A 50 -13.91 17.54 -4.13
N LEU A 51 -13.95 16.68 -5.16
CA LEU A 51 -13.56 15.27 -5.02
C LEU A 51 -12.10 15.14 -4.57
N GLY A 52 -11.19 15.92 -5.16
CA GLY A 52 -9.77 15.92 -4.78
C GLY A 52 -9.56 16.27 -3.29
N LEU A 53 -10.28 17.27 -2.77
CA LEU A 53 -10.21 17.65 -1.35
C LEU A 53 -10.73 16.54 -0.43
N LEU A 54 -11.78 15.81 -0.85
CA LEU A 54 -12.30 14.66 -0.09
C LEU A 54 -11.33 13.48 -0.06
N LEU A 55 -10.67 13.17 -1.19
CA LEU A 55 -9.63 12.15 -1.24
C LEU A 55 -8.42 12.54 -0.37
N LEU A 56 -8.09 13.84 -0.31
CA LEU A 56 -7.08 14.35 0.62
C LEU A 56 -7.50 14.14 2.08
N CYS A 57 -8.77 14.32 2.43
CA CYS A 57 -9.26 14.01 3.78
C CYS A 57 -9.08 12.53 4.14
N LEU A 58 -9.41 11.61 3.22
CA LEU A 58 -9.17 10.18 3.38
C LEU A 58 -7.69 9.89 3.63
N GLY A 59 -6.82 10.38 2.74
CA GLY A 59 -5.39 10.14 2.86
C GLY A 59 -4.78 10.78 4.10
N THR A 60 -5.22 11.98 4.51
CA THR A 60 -4.79 12.65 5.74
C THR A 60 -5.19 11.86 6.97
N GLY A 61 -6.43 11.35 7.00
CA GLY A 61 -6.90 10.48 8.07
C GLY A 61 -6.05 9.22 8.21
N SER A 62 -5.76 8.56 7.08
CA SER A 62 -4.87 7.40 7.02
C SER A 62 -3.49 7.74 7.57
N LEU A 63 -2.83 8.76 7.01
CA LEU A 63 -1.49 9.18 7.39
C LEU A 63 -1.37 9.53 8.88
N LEU A 64 -2.32 10.31 9.42
CA LEU A 64 -2.33 10.67 10.84
C LEU A 64 -2.49 9.44 11.72
N ALA A 65 -3.36 8.50 11.35
CA ALA A 65 -3.52 7.26 12.10
C ALA A 65 -2.25 6.38 12.04
N MET A 66 -1.61 6.30 10.87
CA MET A 66 -0.35 5.59 10.67
C MET A 66 0.79 6.16 11.54
N LEU A 67 0.88 7.49 11.70
CA LEU A 67 1.90 8.13 12.57
C LEU A 67 1.86 7.64 14.02
N PHE A 68 0.67 7.31 14.54
CA PHE A 68 0.49 6.82 15.90
C PHE A 68 0.41 5.29 16.00
N SER A 69 0.16 4.60 14.89
CA SER A 69 -0.10 3.15 14.83
C SER A 69 0.98 2.32 15.52
N GLY A 70 2.27 2.59 15.29
CA GLY A 70 3.37 1.84 15.92
C GLY A 70 3.31 1.89 17.45
N ARG A 71 3.07 3.07 18.02
CA ARG A 71 2.93 3.25 19.48
C ARG A 71 1.67 2.57 20.00
N LEU A 72 0.55 2.72 19.29
CA LEU A 72 -0.72 2.10 19.66
C LEU A 72 -0.62 0.56 19.65
N ILE A 73 0.04 -0.02 18.64
CA ILE A 73 0.29 -1.46 18.55
C ILE A 73 1.16 -1.93 19.71
N GLY A 74 2.14 -1.13 20.13
CA GLY A 74 3.00 -1.45 21.29
C GLY A 74 2.24 -1.43 22.63
N LEU A 75 1.22 -0.59 22.76
CA LEU A 75 0.42 -0.44 23.99
C LEU A 75 -0.76 -1.43 24.07
N PHE A 76 -1.46 -1.62 22.96
CA PHE A 76 -2.74 -2.35 22.91
C PHE A 76 -2.66 -3.68 22.16
N GLY A 77 -1.54 -3.95 21.49
CA GLY A 77 -1.33 -5.15 20.70
C GLY A 77 -1.75 -5.01 19.24
N CYS A 78 -1.13 -5.84 18.37
CA CYS A 78 -1.32 -5.77 16.92
C CYS A 78 -2.75 -6.11 16.50
N ARG A 79 -3.30 -7.25 16.99
CA ARG A 79 -4.69 -7.66 16.77
C ARG A 79 -5.70 -6.58 17.15
N SER A 80 -5.54 -5.96 18.31
CA SER A 80 -6.50 -4.96 18.81
C SER A 80 -6.55 -3.73 17.90
N ILE A 81 -5.39 -3.22 17.48
CA ILE A 81 -5.31 -2.06 16.58
C ILE A 81 -5.78 -2.40 15.17
N MET A 82 -5.47 -3.59 14.68
CA MET A 82 -5.99 -4.09 13.41
C MET A 82 -7.52 -4.13 13.40
N LEU A 83 -8.13 -4.70 14.44
CA LEU A 83 -9.59 -4.76 14.59
C LEU A 83 -10.22 -3.39 14.76
N LEU A 84 -9.58 -2.48 15.52
CA LEU A 84 -10.01 -1.09 15.63
C LEU A 84 -10.08 -0.43 14.24
N GLY A 85 -9.06 -0.62 13.41
CA GLY A 85 -9.04 -0.09 12.04
C GLY A 85 -10.16 -0.66 11.17
N ILE A 86 -10.38 -1.98 11.23
CA ILE A 86 -11.46 -2.66 10.50
C ILE A 86 -12.84 -2.19 10.96
N VAL A 87 -13.07 -2.10 12.28
CA VAL A 87 -14.34 -1.62 12.85
C VAL A 87 -14.60 -0.17 12.45
N LEU A 88 -13.59 0.70 12.52
CA LEU A 88 -13.70 2.09 12.11
C LEU A 88 -14.07 2.19 10.62
N THR A 89 -13.43 1.39 9.77
CA THR A 89 -13.74 1.27 8.34
C THR A 89 -15.20 0.86 8.12
N CYS A 90 -15.68 -0.19 8.82
CA CYS A 90 -17.05 -0.67 8.72
C CYS A 90 -18.09 0.33 9.24
N ILE A 91 -17.78 1.10 10.28
CA ILE A 91 -18.70 2.13 10.83
C ILE A 91 -18.89 3.26 9.82
N PHE A 92 -17.80 3.72 9.20
CA PHE A 92 -17.86 4.89 8.31
C PHE A 92 -18.25 4.55 6.88
N LEU A 93 -18.05 3.31 6.41
CA LEU A 93 -18.36 2.91 5.04
C LEU A 93 -19.83 3.19 4.60
N PRO A 94 -20.89 2.87 5.38
CA PRO A 94 -22.27 3.19 5.02
C PRO A 94 -22.55 4.69 4.96
N THR A 95 -21.84 5.48 5.78
CA THR A 95 -22.00 6.94 5.79
C THR A 95 -21.55 7.55 4.45
N LEU A 96 -20.56 6.96 3.78
CA LEU A 96 -20.11 7.38 2.45
C LEU A 96 -21.22 7.21 1.37
N ALA A 97 -22.17 6.31 1.61
CA ALA A 97 -23.28 6.04 0.72
C ALA A 97 -24.51 6.94 0.92
N ILE A 98 -24.58 7.73 2.02
CA ILE A 98 -25.78 8.50 2.38
C ILE A 98 -25.54 9.97 2.75
N ILE A 99 -24.30 10.36 3.07
CA ILE A 99 -24.02 11.74 3.47
C ILE A 99 -24.12 12.67 2.26
N ASP A 100 -24.84 13.78 2.45
CA ASP A 100 -25.20 14.78 1.44
C ASP A 100 -24.60 16.17 1.72
N GLN A 101 -23.72 16.26 2.72
CA GLN A 101 -23.03 17.50 3.08
C GLN A 101 -21.52 17.31 2.97
N PHE A 102 -20.86 18.22 2.24
CA PHE A 102 -19.42 18.16 1.97
C PHE A 102 -18.59 17.99 3.25
N SER A 103 -18.81 18.84 4.26
CA SER A 103 -18.03 18.84 5.50
C SER A 103 -18.18 17.53 6.28
N PHE A 104 -19.39 16.95 6.29
CA PHE A 104 -19.62 15.66 6.94
C PHE A 104 -19.01 14.51 6.13
N MET A 105 -19.09 14.56 4.80
CA MET A 105 -18.44 13.57 3.93
C MET A 105 -16.92 13.60 4.13
N ALA A 106 -16.33 14.79 4.21
CA ALA A 106 -14.91 14.98 4.51
C ALA A 106 -14.51 14.35 5.85
N LEU A 107 -15.32 14.56 6.89
CA LEU A 107 -15.10 13.97 8.21
C LEU A 107 -15.24 12.44 8.20
N CYS A 108 -16.26 11.92 7.52
CA CYS A 108 -16.47 10.48 7.36
C CYS A 108 -15.31 9.82 6.59
N LEU A 109 -14.84 10.46 5.51
CA LEU A 109 -13.69 9.98 4.75
C LEU A 109 -12.40 10.04 5.56
N PHE A 110 -12.22 11.07 6.39
CA PHE A 110 -11.10 11.16 7.31
C PHE A 110 -11.07 9.95 8.26
N PHE A 111 -12.18 9.60 8.91
CA PHE A 111 -12.22 8.46 9.82
C PHE A 111 -12.18 7.11 9.10
N PHE A 112 -12.81 7.00 7.92
CA PHE A 112 -12.65 5.84 7.06
C PHE A 112 -11.19 5.61 6.69
N GLY A 113 -10.50 6.66 6.25
CA GLY A 113 -9.06 6.64 5.95
C GLY A 113 -8.23 6.28 7.18
N ALA A 114 -8.53 6.83 8.35
CA ALA A 114 -7.86 6.46 9.61
C ALA A 114 -8.03 4.97 9.92
N GLY A 115 -9.20 4.39 9.63
CA GLY A 115 -9.47 2.96 9.79
C GLY A 115 -8.59 2.11 8.87
N ILE A 116 -8.53 2.48 7.59
CA ILE A 116 -7.66 1.85 6.59
C ILE A 116 -6.18 1.95 7.03
N GLY A 117 -5.72 3.13 7.44
CA GLY A 117 -4.32 3.35 7.85
C GLY A 117 -3.90 2.53 9.08
N LEU A 118 -4.77 2.41 10.10
CA LEU A 118 -4.51 1.55 11.26
C LEU A 118 -4.43 0.07 10.87
N ALA A 119 -5.39 -0.40 10.08
CA ALA A 119 -5.44 -1.80 9.63
C ALA A 119 -4.24 -2.14 8.73
N ASP A 120 -3.85 -1.23 7.83
CA ASP A 120 -2.72 -1.39 6.92
C ASP A 120 -1.39 -1.52 7.68
N VAL A 121 -1.10 -0.63 8.62
CA VAL A 121 0.15 -0.75 9.39
C VAL A 121 0.13 -2.01 10.24
N ALA A 122 -0.97 -2.32 10.92
CA ALA A 122 -1.06 -3.51 11.75
C ALA A 122 -0.88 -4.81 10.95
N VAL A 123 -1.45 -4.91 9.74
CA VAL A 123 -1.28 -6.11 8.90
C VAL A 123 0.14 -6.21 8.33
N ASN A 124 0.81 -5.10 8.02
CA ASN A 124 2.23 -5.11 7.65
C ASN A 124 3.11 -5.56 8.83
N VAL A 125 2.78 -5.15 10.06
CA VAL A 125 3.47 -5.62 11.28
C VAL A 125 3.27 -7.13 11.45
N GLN A 126 2.03 -7.61 11.40
CA GLN A 126 1.72 -9.04 11.48
C GLN A 126 2.44 -9.83 10.37
N GLY A 127 2.38 -9.35 9.12
CA GLY A 127 3.06 -9.98 7.98
C GLY A 127 4.56 -10.06 8.18
N SER A 128 5.16 -9.00 8.76
CA SER A 128 6.58 -8.97 9.08
C SER A 128 6.94 -9.99 10.16
N LEU A 129 6.13 -10.12 11.22
CA LEU A 129 6.35 -11.11 12.27
C LEU A 129 6.24 -12.54 11.74
N VAL A 130 5.22 -12.82 10.91
CA VAL A 130 5.04 -14.13 10.26
C VAL A 130 6.23 -14.46 9.35
N GLU A 131 6.66 -13.52 8.50
CA GLU A 131 7.77 -13.76 7.59
C GLU A 131 9.12 -13.89 8.31
N GLN A 132 9.36 -13.12 9.38
CA GLN A 132 10.59 -13.27 10.18
C GLN A 132 10.69 -14.64 10.87
N SER A 133 9.56 -15.29 11.13
CA SER A 133 9.51 -16.65 11.67
C SER A 133 9.57 -17.74 10.59
N SER A 134 9.64 -17.36 9.32
CA SER A 134 9.66 -18.25 8.17
C SER A 134 11.00 -18.24 7.45
N ASP A 135 11.37 -19.39 6.88
CA ASP A 135 12.48 -19.46 5.91
C ASP A 135 12.07 -19.02 4.50
N LYS A 136 10.80 -18.63 4.31
CA LYS A 136 10.22 -18.27 3.01
C LYS A 136 9.97 -16.78 2.93
N SER A 137 10.14 -16.23 1.72
CA SER A 137 9.60 -14.91 1.38
C SER A 137 8.08 -15.02 1.23
N LEU A 138 7.33 -14.11 1.87
CA LEU A 138 5.87 -14.14 1.96
C LEU A 138 5.23 -12.75 1.75
N MET A 139 5.98 -11.67 1.96
CA MET A 139 5.40 -10.31 1.98
C MET A 139 4.82 -9.88 0.63
N SER A 140 5.42 -10.31 -0.48
CA SER A 140 4.89 -9.96 -1.81
C SER A 140 3.54 -10.62 -2.05
N GLY A 141 3.43 -11.92 -1.72
CA GLY A 141 2.16 -12.63 -1.79
C GLY A 141 1.10 -12.01 -0.89
N PHE A 142 1.46 -11.51 0.30
CA PHE A 142 0.55 -10.76 1.15
C PHE A 142 0.03 -9.48 0.49
N HIS A 143 0.92 -8.66 -0.07
CA HIS A 143 0.55 -7.43 -0.80
C HIS A 143 -0.27 -7.71 -2.07
N CYS A 144 -0.07 -8.86 -2.72
CA CYS A 144 -0.89 -9.28 -3.86
C CYS A 144 -2.38 -9.39 -3.49
N LEU A 145 -2.69 -9.87 -2.28
CA LEU A 145 -4.08 -10.02 -1.82
C LEU A 145 -4.77 -8.67 -1.59
N PHE A 146 -4.02 -7.60 -1.30
CA PHE A 146 -4.58 -6.25 -1.28
C PHE A 146 -5.12 -5.87 -2.67
N SER A 147 -4.33 -6.08 -3.73
CA SER A 147 -4.76 -5.81 -5.11
C SER A 147 -5.98 -6.65 -5.50
N ILE A 148 -5.99 -7.94 -5.16
CA ILE A 148 -7.14 -8.84 -5.41
C ILE A 148 -8.38 -8.36 -4.65
N GLY A 149 -8.21 -7.92 -3.39
CA GLY A 149 -9.26 -7.30 -2.59
C GLY A 149 -9.83 -6.07 -3.28
N SER A 150 -8.97 -5.13 -3.69
CA SER A 150 -9.38 -3.90 -4.39
C SER A 150 -10.18 -4.18 -5.65
N ILE A 151 -9.76 -5.16 -6.46
CA ILE A 151 -10.50 -5.60 -7.65
C ILE A 151 -11.85 -6.19 -7.26
N ALA A 152 -11.90 -7.06 -6.25
CA ALA A 152 -13.13 -7.69 -5.78
C ALA A 152 -14.12 -6.66 -5.20
N GLY A 153 -13.63 -5.66 -4.47
CA GLY A 153 -14.43 -4.58 -3.91
C GLY A 153 -15.02 -3.67 -5.00
N ALA A 154 -14.16 -3.21 -5.91
CA ALA A 154 -14.58 -2.33 -7.01
C ALA A 154 -15.51 -3.05 -8.00
N GLY A 155 -15.09 -4.23 -8.48
CA GLY A 155 -15.85 -5.04 -9.43
C GLY A 155 -17.13 -5.62 -8.84
N GLY A 156 -17.08 -6.11 -7.59
CA GLY A 156 -18.25 -6.58 -6.87
C GLY A 156 -19.27 -5.46 -6.66
N GLY A 157 -18.83 -4.27 -6.25
CA GLY A 157 -19.66 -3.08 -6.17
C GLY A 157 -20.32 -2.74 -7.51
N ALA A 158 -19.53 -2.65 -8.58
CA ALA A 158 -20.03 -2.34 -9.93
C ALA A 158 -21.09 -3.35 -10.43
N ILE A 159 -20.89 -4.65 -10.18
CA ILE A 159 -21.87 -5.69 -10.53
C ILE A 159 -23.19 -5.47 -9.75
N LEU A 160 -23.11 -5.29 -8.43
CA LEU A 160 -24.31 -5.09 -7.61
C LEU A 160 -25.06 -3.81 -7.99
N PHE A 161 -24.33 -2.75 -8.34
CA PHE A 161 -24.91 -1.51 -8.86
C PHE A 161 -25.59 -1.69 -10.22
N THR A 162 -25.01 -2.47 -11.12
CA THR A 162 -25.62 -2.82 -12.42
C THR A 162 -26.92 -3.62 -12.24
N LEU A 163 -26.99 -4.43 -11.18
CA LEU A 163 -28.20 -5.14 -10.78
C LEU A 163 -29.25 -4.25 -10.08
N GLY A 164 -28.99 -2.94 -9.95
CA GLY A 164 -29.92 -1.96 -9.40
C GLY A 164 -29.92 -1.86 -7.87
N LEU A 165 -28.94 -2.46 -7.17
CA LEU A 165 -28.86 -2.31 -5.72
C LEU A 165 -28.44 -0.88 -5.34
N MET A 166 -29.03 -0.37 -4.25
CA MET A 166 -28.70 0.96 -3.73
C MET A 166 -27.30 0.97 -3.08
N PRO A 167 -26.56 2.11 -3.15
CA PRO A 167 -25.27 2.31 -2.47
C PRO A 167 -25.22 1.82 -1.03
N LEU A 168 -26.23 2.15 -0.23
CA LEU A 168 -26.31 1.74 1.17
C LEU A 168 -26.39 0.20 1.32
N THR A 169 -27.22 -0.47 0.52
CA THR A 169 -27.33 -1.94 0.53
C THR A 169 -25.99 -2.59 0.19
N VAL A 170 -25.29 -2.06 -0.82
CA VAL A 170 -23.98 -2.57 -1.23
C VAL A 170 -22.93 -2.40 -0.12
N THR A 171 -22.94 -1.28 0.62
CA THR A 171 -22.06 -1.11 1.78
C THR A 171 -22.33 -2.12 2.90
N PHE A 172 -23.59 -2.45 3.17
CA PHE A 172 -23.93 -3.46 4.18
C PHE A 172 -23.51 -4.87 3.76
N ILE A 173 -23.69 -5.24 2.49
CA ILE A 173 -23.20 -6.52 1.95
C ILE A 173 -21.68 -6.62 2.15
N ALA A 174 -20.96 -5.55 1.83
CA ALA A 174 -19.52 -5.51 2.02
C ALA A 174 -19.09 -5.63 3.49
N ILE A 175 -19.79 -4.97 4.42
CA ILE A 175 -19.55 -5.11 5.86
C ILE A 175 -19.75 -6.56 6.30
N VAL A 176 -20.79 -7.23 5.81
CA VAL A 176 -21.03 -8.66 6.10
C VAL A 176 -19.85 -9.51 5.60
N VAL A 177 -19.37 -9.28 4.38
CA VAL A 177 -18.20 -9.98 3.84
C VAL A 177 -16.95 -9.74 4.70
N ILE A 178 -16.66 -8.47 5.04
CA ILE A 178 -15.53 -8.10 5.89
C ILE A 178 -15.64 -8.75 7.27
N ALA A 179 -16.83 -8.74 7.87
CA ALA A 179 -17.08 -9.33 9.18
C ALA A 179 -16.89 -10.85 9.15
N ILE A 180 -17.42 -11.56 8.14
CA ILE A 180 -17.25 -13.02 8.00
C ILE A 180 -15.76 -13.39 7.87
N ILE A 181 -15.03 -12.70 7.01
CA ILE A 181 -13.60 -12.95 6.81
C ILE A 181 -12.84 -12.70 8.12
N THR A 182 -13.05 -11.53 8.75
CA THR A 182 -12.33 -11.11 9.94
C THR A 182 -12.61 -12.02 11.14
N THR A 183 -13.86 -12.43 11.34
CA THR A 183 -14.27 -13.34 12.42
C THR A 183 -13.71 -14.75 12.23
N THR A 184 -13.67 -15.24 10.98
CA THR A 184 -13.10 -16.56 10.65
C THR A 184 -11.60 -16.64 10.96
N VAL A 185 -10.88 -15.53 10.77
CA VAL A 185 -9.42 -15.47 11.02
C VAL A 185 -9.05 -14.87 12.38
N PHE A 186 -10.02 -14.51 13.23
CA PHE A 186 -9.80 -13.76 14.46
C PHE A 186 -8.80 -14.43 15.42
N ASN A 187 -8.93 -15.75 15.62
CA ASN A 187 -8.03 -16.52 16.50
C ASN A 187 -6.59 -16.58 15.94
N GLU A 188 -6.44 -16.34 14.66
CA GLU A 188 -5.16 -16.34 13.96
C GLU A 188 -4.50 -14.96 13.91
N LEU A 189 -5.17 -13.89 14.33
CA LEU A 189 -4.54 -12.57 14.42
C LEU A 189 -3.51 -12.52 15.56
N ILE A 190 -2.34 -11.93 15.31
CA ILE A 190 -1.23 -11.88 16.29
C ILE A 190 -1.53 -10.79 17.33
N PRO A 191 -1.57 -11.10 18.64
CA PRO A 191 -1.97 -10.14 19.66
C PRO A 191 -0.89 -9.11 20.00
N PHE A 192 0.38 -9.34 19.66
CA PHE A 192 1.50 -8.47 19.99
C PHE A 192 2.14 -7.87 18.73
N GLY A 193 2.88 -6.76 18.90
CA GLY A 193 3.55 -6.05 17.81
C GLY A 193 5.06 -6.30 17.69
N ASP A 194 5.64 -7.05 18.62
CA ASP A 194 7.07 -7.36 18.66
C ASP A 194 7.27 -8.77 19.23
N ASN A 195 8.35 -9.45 18.84
CA ASN A 195 8.67 -10.84 19.23
C ASN A 195 9.07 -10.99 20.70
N LYS A 196 9.17 -9.89 21.46
CA LYS A 196 9.50 -9.88 22.89
C LYS A 196 8.27 -9.50 23.68
N GLU A 197 7.94 -10.27 24.71
CA GLU A 197 7.09 -9.78 25.78
C GLU A 197 7.69 -8.49 26.37
N PRO A 198 6.87 -7.52 26.81
CA PRO A 198 7.32 -6.27 27.42
C PRO A 198 7.94 -6.55 28.80
N THR A 199 9.14 -7.13 28.82
CA THR A 199 9.82 -7.56 30.05
C THR A 199 10.89 -6.58 30.51
N GLU A 200 11.31 -5.63 29.68
CA GLU A 200 12.18 -4.54 30.12
C GLU A 200 11.73 -3.20 29.54
N PRO A 201 11.58 -2.14 30.36
CA PRO A 201 11.42 -0.80 29.85
C PRO A 201 12.70 -0.46 29.07
N VAL A 202 12.60 -0.32 27.76
CA VAL A 202 13.70 0.20 26.95
C VAL A 202 13.92 1.66 27.37
N ILE A 203 14.91 1.87 28.24
CA ILE A 203 15.24 3.17 28.86
C ILE A 203 15.68 4.20 27.80
N THR A 204 16.08 3.76 26.61
CA THR A 204 16.44 4.62 25.49
C THR A 204 15.23 4.88 24.59
N LYS A 205 14.94 6.16 24.31
CA LYS A 205 13.93 6.53 23.30
C LYS A 205 14.29 5.82 21.99
N PRO A 206 13.41 4.97 21.41
CA PRO A 206 13.69 4.30 20.16
C PRO A 206 13.89 5.37 19.08
N ARG A 207 15.08 5.40 18.48
CA ARG A 207 15.43 6.36 17.42
C ARG A 207 15.70 5.60 16.13
N PRO A 208 15.11 6.02 15.00
CA PRO A 208 15.38 5.39 13.73
C PRO A 208 16.86 5.58 13.37
N ASN A 209 17.48 4.52 12.87
CA ASN A 209 18.81 4.61 12.26
C ASN A 209 18.69 5.11 10.81
N PHE A 210 19.83 5.41 10.20
CA PHE A 210 19.89 5.83 8.80
C PHE A 210 19.21 4.84 7.84
N ARG A 211 19.31 3.52 8.10
CA ARG A 211 18.73 2.49 7.22
C ARG A 211 17.20 2.55 7.21
N LEU A 212 16.56 2.72 8.36
CA LEU A 212 15.10 2.87 8.45
C LEU A 212 14.59 4.11 7.70
N ILE A 213 15.28 5.25 7.85
CA ILE A 213 14.95 6.48 7.11
C ILE A 213 15.16 6.28 5.60
N LEU A 214 16.22 5.58 5.21
CA LEU A 214 16.49 5.27 3.81
C LEU A 214 15.41 4.33 3.23
N MET A 215 14.99 3.30 3.96
CA MET A 215 13.90 2.40 3.55
C MET A 215 12.57 3.17 3.40
N ALA A 216 12.26 4.06 4.35
CA ALA A 216 11.13 4.97 4.26
C ALA A 216 11.17 5.85 2.99
N LEU A 217 12.32 6.48 2.70
CA LEU A 217 12.53 7.29 1.50
C LEU A 217 12.36 6.46 0.22
N MET A 218 12.89 5.23 0.20
CA MET A 218 12.74 4.32 -0.94
C MET A 218 11.27 3.91 -1.15
N CYS A 219 10.51 3.62 -0.08
CA CYS A 219 9.08 3.40 -0.15
C CYS A 219 8.33 4.64 -0.66
N MET A 220 8.70 5.83 -0.19
CA MET A 220 8.08 7.10 -0.60
C MET A 220 8.26 7.34 -2.10
N ILE A 221 9.46 7.09 -2.64
CA ILE A 221 9.73 7.18 -4.08
C ILE A 221 8.87 6.16 -4.86
N CYS A 222 8.77 4.92 -4.37
CA CYS A 222 7.98 3.88 -5.02
C CYS A 222 6.48 4.24 -5.06
N PHE A 223 5.94 4.74 -3.95
CA PHE A 223 4.55 5.16 -3.87
C PHE A 223 4.26 6.45 -4.67
N MET A 224 5.19 7.40 -4.69
CA MET A 224 5.10 8.57 -5.56
C MET A 224 5.10 8.16 -7.04
N ALA A 225 5.93 7.18 -7.42
CA ALA A 225 5.93 6.64 -8.77
C ALA A 225 4.61 5.94 -9.11
N GLU A 226 4.02 5.20 -8.19
CA GLU A 226 2.70 4.59 -8.38
C GLU A 226 1.61 5.67 -8.57
N GLY A 227 1.59 6.69 -7.71
CA GLY A 227 0.68 7.83 -7.83
C GLY A 227 0.88 8.61 -9.14
N ALA A 228 2.12 8.78 -9.58
CA ALA A 228 2.44 9.45 -10.84
C ALA A 228 1.79 8.74 -12.04
N VAL A 229 1.82 7.41 -12.08
CA VAL A 229 1.13 6.65 -13.13
C VAL A 229 -0.39 6.73 -12.95
N LEU A 230 -0.89 6.56 -11.73
CA LEU A 230 -2.34 6.60 -11.46
C LEU A 230 -2.98 7.91 -11.95
N ASP A 231 -2.40 9.05 -11.61
CA ASP A 231 -3.03 10.35 -11.85
C ASP A 231 -2.67 10.96 -13.20
N TRP A 232 -1.46 10.69 -13.72
CA TRP A 232 -0.92 11.41 -14.89
C TRP A 232 -0.74 10.54 -16.13
N SER A 233 -0.81 9.21 -16.04
CA SER A 233 -0.60 8.36 -17.23
C SER A 233 -1.65 8.59 -18.32
N GLY A 234 -2.92 8.76 -17.93
CA GLY A 234 -4.01 9.03 -18.87
C GLY A 234 -3.84 10.39 -19.56
N VAL A 235 -3.54 11.43 -18.76
CA VAL A 235 -3.27 12.79 -19.27
C VAL A 235 -2.10 12.78 -20.24
N PHE A 236 -1.01 12.11 -19.90
CA PHE A 236 0.18 12.00 -20.76
C PHE A 236 -0.13 11.25 -22.06
N LEU A 237 -0.87 10.14 -21.99
CA LEU A 237 -1.25 9.39 -23.18
C LEU A 237 -2.16 10.20 -24.11
N THR A 238 -3.09 10.99 -23.58
CA THR A 238 -4.02 11.76 -24.41
C THR A 238 -3.39 13.04 -24.94
N ASN A 239 -2.77 13.83 -24.06
CA ASN A 239 -2.33 15.19 -24.40
C ASN A 239 -0.97 15.18 -25.11
N ASP A 240 -0.07 14.27 -24.73
CA ASP A 240 1.31 14.26 -25.23
C ASP A 240 1.58 13.12 -26.23
N ARG A 241 0.75 12.05 -26.21
CA ARG A 241 0.89 10.90 -27.13
C ARG A 241 -0.23 10.77 -28.16
N GLY A 242 -1.23 11.65 -28.12
CA GLY A 242 -2.33 11.69 -29.10
C GLY A 242 -3.27 10.49 -29.04
N LEU A 243 -3.29 9.75 -27.93
CA LEU A 243 -4.22 8.65 -27.73
C LEU A 243 -5.64 9.21 -27.50
N ASP A 244 -6.65 8.59 -28.08
CA ASP A 244 -8.05 8.96 -27.85
C ASP A 244 -8.39 8.92 -26.35
N ILE A 245 -9.13 9.92 -25.85
CA ILE A 245 -9.51 10.03 -24.45
C ILE A 245 -10.25 8.79 -23.92
N LYS A 246 -10.98 8.05 -24.76
CA LYS A 246 -11.62 6.78 -24.39
C LYS A 246 -10.63 5.68 -23.97
N HIS A 247 -9.35 5.89 -24.25
CA HIS A 247 -8.25 4.96 -23.98
C HIS A 247 -7.29 5.47 -22.89
N ALA A 248 -7.59 6.61 -22.24
CA ALA A 248 -6.75 7.20 -21.20
C ALA A 248 -6.46 6.24 -20.03
N GLY A 249 -7.41 5.35 -19.69
CA GLY A 249 -7.26 4.39 -18.59
C GLY A 249 -6.24 3.26 -18.83
N TRP A 250 -5.76 3.05 -20.06
CA TRP A 250 -4.87 1.92 -20.36
C TRP A 250 -3.50 2.02 -19.67
N GLY A 251 -2.99 3.23 -19.44
CA GLY A 251 -1.71 3.44 -18.76
C GLY A 251 -1.70 2.84 -17.35
N PHE A 252 -2.66 3.27 -16.53
CA PHE A 252 -2.84 2.73 -15.18
C PHE A 252 -3.25 1.24 -15.20
N ALA A 253 -4.13 0.82 -16.11
CA ALA A 253 -4.58 -0.57 -16.17
C ALA A 253 -3.43 -1.55 -16.43
N ILE A 254 -2.53 -1.22 -17.37
CA ILE A 254 -1.37 -2.05 -17.68
C ILE A 254 -0.37 -2.06 -16.53
N PHE A 255 -0.06 -0.89 -15.96
CA PHE A 255 0.80 -0.78 -14.78
C PHE A 255 0.29 -1.62 -13.60
N GLY A 256 -0.98 -1.46 -13.24
CA GLY A 256 -1.60 -2.19 -12.13
C GLY A 256 -1.69 -3.69 -12.39
N GLY A 257 -1.96 -4.08 -13.64
CA GLY A 257 -2.00 -5.47 -14.06
C GLY A 257 -0.63 -6.16 -13.95
N THR A 258 0.42 -5.56 -14.51
CA THR A 258 1.77 -6.13 -14.42
C THR A 258 2.31 -6.10 -12.99
N MET A 259 2.03 -5.05 -12.22
CA MET A 259 2.37 -5.00 -10.80
C MET A 259 1.71 -6.16 -10.02
N SER A 260 0.42 -6.42 -10.26
CA SER A 260 -0.31 -7.50 -9.59
C SER A 260 0.24 -8.88 -9.93
N ILE A 261 0.54 -9.13 -11.21
CA ILE A 261 1.17 -10.38 -11.69
C ILE A 261 2.56 -10.57 -11.06
N MET A 262 3.35 -9.48 -11.00
CA MET A 262 4.69 -9.53 -10.42
C MET A 262 4.64 -9.72 -8.90
N ARG A 263 3.65 -9.17 -8.18
CA ARG A 263 3.44 -9.45 -6.75
C ARG A 263 3.02 -10.89 -6.49
N PHE A 264 2.18 -11.47 -7.36
CA PHE A 264 1.77 -12.87 -7.27
C PHE A 264 2.96 -13.84 -7.37
N THR A 265 3.91 -13.54 -8.24
CA THR A 265 5.14 -14.34 -8.40
C THR A 265 6.32 -13.86 -7.54
N GLY A 266 6.13 -12.76 -6.80
CA GLY A 266 7.20 -12.03 -6.14
C GLY A 266 7.89 -12.80 -5.03
N ASP A 267 7.16 -13.60 -4.24
CA ASP A 267 7.74 -14.45 -3.18
C ASP A 267 8.82 -15.39 -3.76
N LYS A 268 8.53 -16.01 -4.91
CA LYS A 268 9.46 -16.90 -5.62
C LYS A 268 10.64 -16.12 -6.20
N VAL A 269 10.41 -14.93 -6.74
CA VAL A 269 11.48 -14.09 -7.29
C VAL A 269 12.43 -13.63 -6.18
N VAL A 270 11.91 -13.21 -5.03
CA VAL A 270 12.72 -12.82 -3.88
C VAL A 270 13.51 -14.01 -3.33
N SER A 271 12.91 -15.21 -3.24
CA SER A 271 13.63 -16.40 -2.77
C SER A 271 14.76 -16.82 -3.70
N LEU A 272 14.61 -16.64 -5.02
CA LEU A 272 15.61 -17.04 -6.01
C LEU A 272 16.74 -16.01 -6.18
N LEU A 273 16.40 -14.72 -6.17
CA LEU A 273 17.37 -13.65 -6.46
C LEU A 273 17.99 -13.04 -5.20
N GLY A 274 17.34 -13.18 -4.05
CA GLY A 274 17.68 -12.47 -2.82
C GLY A 274 17.19 -11.01 -2.82
N ARG A 275 16.92 -10.46 -1.65
CA ARG A 275 16.26 -9.16 -1.48
C ARG A 275 17.07 -8.01 -2.09
N LYS A 276 18.40 -8.04 -1.92
CA LYS A 276 19.30 -7.02 -2.48
C LYS A 276 19.22 -6.95 -4.01
N ARG A 277 19.30 -8.10 -4.69
CA ARG A 277 19.25 -8.13 -6.16
C ARG A 277 17.87 -7.72 -6.66
N VAL A 278 16.80 -8.13 -5.96
CA VAL A 278 15.45 -7.67 -6.28
C VAL A 278 15.36 -6.15 -6.22
N LEU A 279 15.80 -5.50 -5.14
CA LEU A 279 15.75 -4.03 -5.04
C LEU A 279 16.49 -3.33 -6.19
N ILE A 280 17.68 -3.82 -6.55
CA ILE A 280 18.50 -3.26 -7.65
C ILE A 280 17.82 -3.46 -9.01
N LEU A 281 17.41 -4.69 -9.32
CA LEU A 281 16.78 -5.00 -10.62
C LEU A 281 15.42 -4.31 -10.75
N SER A 282 14.61 -4.32 -9.70
CA SER A 282 13.33 -3.62 -9.62
C SER A 282 13.46 -2.14 -9.93
N SER A 283 14.43 -1.46 -9.29
CA SER A 283 14.64 -0.03 -9.50
C SER A 283 15.18 0.30 -10.88
N ILE A 284 16.09 -0.51 -11.42
CA ILE A 284 16.57 -0.35 -12.80
C ILE A 284 15.45 -0.57 -13.82
N ILE A 285 14.62 -1.61 -13.65
CA ILE A 285 13.48 -1.89 -14.53
C ILE A 285 12.47 -0.73 -14.51
N ALA A 286 12.14 -0.21 -13.32
CA ALA A 286 11.23 0.93 -13.20
C ALA A 286 11.81 2.21 -13.83
N MET A 287 13.11 2.48 -13.64
CA MET A 287 13.81 3.60 -14.27
C MET A 287 13.79 3.48 -15.80
N ILE A 288 14.07 2.29 -16.34
CA ILE A 288 13.95 2.01 -17.78
C ILE A 288 12.50 2.20 -18.24
N GLY A 289 11.52 1.73 -17.47
CA GLY A 289 10.09 1.89 -17.78
C GLY A 289 9.70 3.36 -17.97
N TYR A 290 10.06 4.22 -17.02
CA TYR A 290 9.84 5.66 -17.16
C TYR A 290 10.64 6.27 -18.31
N ALA A 291 11.90 5.89 -18.51
CA ALA A 291 12.71 6.39 -19.61
C ALA A 291 12.10 6.03 -20.98
N VAL A 292 11.64 4.79 -21.15
CA VAL A 292 10.91 4.33 -22.34
C VAL A 292 9.64 5.14 -22.53
N ALA A 293 8.88 5.37 -21.45
CA ALA A 293 7.65 6.14 -21.52
C ALA A 293 7.85 7.59 -21.95
N VAL A 294 8.96 8.22 -21.55
CA VAL A 294 9.25 9.64 -21.81
C VAL A 294 9.98 9.85 -23.14
N ILE A 295 11.02 9.07 -23.43
CA ILE A 295 11.94 9.30 -24.55
C ILE A 295 11.33 8.92 -25.90
N ILE A 296 10.54 7.84 -25.96
CA ILE A 296 9.98 7.35 -27.22
C ILE A 296 8.60 7.99 -27.44
N PRO A 297 8.41 8.82 -28.48
CA PRO A 297 7.17 9.57 -28.69
C PRO A 297 6.09 8.71 -29.36
N ASP A 298 5.76 7.57 -28.75
CA ASP A 298 4.73 6.64 -29.23
C ASP A 298 3.95 6.07 -28.03
N TRP A 299 2.62 6.03 -28.15
CA TRP A 299 1.73 5.61 -27.07
C TRP A 299 1.92 4.12 -26.70
N LYS A 300 2.28 3.25 -27.65
CA LYS A 300 2.51 1.82 -27.38
C LYS A 300 3.76 1.63 -26.52
N PHE A 301 4.82 2.38 -26.82
CA PHE A 301 6.02 2.39 -25.99
C PHE A 301 5.76 3.03 -24.63
N THR A 302 4.88 4.03 -24.55
CA THR A 302 4.43 4.58 -23.27
C THR A 302 3.72 3.53 -22.41
N LEU A 303 2.83 2.73 -22.99
CA LEU A 303 2.18 1.60 -22.31
C LEU A 303 3.20 0.52 -21.89
N LEU A 304 4.16 0.18 -22.76
CA LEU A 304 5.26 -0.72 -22.40
C LEU A 304 6.09 -0.17 -21.23
N GLY A 305 6.37 1.13 -21.24
CA GLY A 305 7.06 1.83 -20.17
C GLY A 305 6.32 1.67 -18.84
N PHE A 306 5.02 1.99 -18.80
CA PHE A 306 4.20 1.80 -17.60
C PHE A 306 4.08 0.33 -17.17
N ALA A 307 4.07 -0.62 -18.11
CA ALA A 307 4.14 -2.05 -17.82
C ALA A 307 5.43 -2.41 -17.05
N LEU A 308 6.57 -1.90 -17.52
CA LEU A 308 7.87 -2.08 -16.88
C LEU A 308 7.93 -1.40 -15.51
N VAL A 309 7.38 -0.19 -15.36
CA VAL A 309 7.28 0.47 -14.05
C VAL A 309 6.50 -0.41 -13.07
N GLY A 310 5.38 -1.00 -13.50
CA GLY A 310 4.59 -1.92 -12.67
C GLY A 310 5.38 -3.14 -12.21
N ILE A 311 6.12 -3.78 -13.13
CA ILE A 311 7.02 -4.91 -12.82
C ILE A 311 8.13 -4.49 -11.84
N GLY A 312 8.80 -3.38 -12.13
CA GLY A 312 9.90 -2.88 -11.33
C GLY A 312 9.47 -2.50 -9.91
N ALA A 313 8.39 -1.74 -9.76
CA ALA A 313 7.93 -1.23 -8.47
C ALA A 313 7.33 -2.32 -7.56
N ALA A 314 6.78 -3.40 -8.12
CA ALA A 314 5.95 -4.38 -7.42
C ALA A 314 6.51 -4.90 -6.09
N ASN A 315 7.80 -5.27 -6.07
CA ASN A 315 8.45 -5.96 -4.95
C ASN A 315 9.31 -5.05 -4.07
N ILE A 316 9.41 -3.76 -4.39
CA ILE A 316 10.25 -2.82 -3.62
C ILE A 316 9.69 -2.65 -2.20
N VAL A 317 8.43 -2.23 -2.08
CA VAL A 317 7.79 -2.00 -0.77
C VAL A 317 7.73 -3.29 0.07
N PRO A 318 7.26 -4.45 -0.45
CA PRO A 318 7.28 -5.70 0.31
C PRO A 318 8.66 -6.01 0.92
N VAL A 319 9.72 -5.94 0.11
CA VAL A 319 11.09 -6.19 0.58
C VAL A 319 11.52 -5.19 1.65
N LEU A 320 11.21 -3.90 1.48
CA LEU A 320 11.59 -2.87 2.45
C LEU A 320 10.85 -3.02 3.78
N ILE A 321 9.59 -3.46 3.78
CA ILE A 321 8.84 -3.77 5.00
C ILE A 321 9.43 -4.98 5.72
N THR A 322 9.82 -6.04 4.98
CA THR A 322 10.54 -7.18 5.55
C THR A 322 11.84 -6.73 6.23
N LEU A 323 12.66 -5.94 5.54
CA LEU A 323 13.94 -5.46 6.07
C LEU A 323 13.75 -4.51 7.27
N ALA A 324 12.71 -3.67 7.25
CA ALA A 324 12.37 -2.81 8.39
C ALA A 324 12.06 -3.63 9.65
N GLY A 325 11.33 -4.74 9.50
CA GLY A 325 11.05 -5.65 10.61
C GLY A 325 12.29 -6.34 11.18
N GLN A 326 13.35 -6.51 10.39
CA GLN A 326 14.61 -7.11 10.82
C GLN A 326 15.55 -6.14 11.55
N GLU A 327 15.26 -4.82 11.53
CA GLU A 327 16.08 -3.83 12.21
C GLU A 327 15.86 -3.86 13.72
N LYS A 328 16.93 -4.19 14.46
CA LYS A 328 16.91 -4.33 15.93
C LYS A 328 17.07 -3.03 16.72
N VAL A 329 17.10 -1.88 16.04
CA VAL A 329 17.29 -0.57 16.70
C VAL A 329 16.04 -0.05 17.40
N MET A 330 14.87 -0.60 17.05
CA MET A 330 13.59 -0.33 17.68
C MET A 330 12.65 -1.55 17.50
N PRO A 331 11.56 -1.65 18.28
CA PRO A 331 10.58 -2.73 18.14
C PRO A 331 10.01 -2.88 16.72
N VAL A 332 9.68 -4.12 16.30
CA VAL A 332 9.19 -4.44 14.94
C VAL A 332 8.02 -3.54 14.54
N ASN A 333 7.04 -3.38 15.43
CA ASN A 333 5.88 -2.52 15.21
C ASN A 333 6.25 -1.06 14.92
N MET A 334 7.27 -0.53 15.60
CA MET A 334 7.71 0.86 15.39
C MET A 334 8.52 1.01 14.10
N SER A 335 9.41 0.05 13.80
CA SER A 335 10.20 0.05 12.56
C SER A 335 9.30 -0.03 11.32
N VAL A 336 8.37 -0.98 11.31
CA VAL A 336 7.44 -1.20 10.19
C VAL A 336 6.49 -0.02 10.06
N ALA A 337 5.91 0.47 11.17
CA ALA A 337 5.05 1.65 11.13
C ALA A 337 5.76 2.87 10.58
N LEU A 338 7.02 3.13 10.97
CA LEU A 338 7.79 4.26 10.48
C LEU A 338 8.01 4.18 8.96
N VAL A 339 8.44 3.02 8.45
CA VAL A 339 8.68 2.84 7.01
C VAL A 339 7.39 2.93 6.20
N ALA A 340 6.30 2.30 6.67
CA ALA A 340 5.00 2.37 6.01
C ALA A 340 4.45 3.81 6.00
N THR A 341 4.46 4.50 7.15
CA THR A 341 3.93 5.86 7.29
C THR A 341 4.69 6.87 6.45
N LEU A 342 6.03 6.87 6.55
CA LEU A 342 6.86 7.78 5.77
C LEU A 342 6.79 7.48 4.27
N GLY A 343 6.64 6.20 3.91
CA GLY A 343 6.33 5.81 2.53
C GLY A 343 5.03 6.44 2.03
N TYR A 344 3.97 6.41 2.85
CA TYR A 344 2.64 6.87 2.47
C TYR A 344 2.56 8.37 2.13
N PHE A 345 3.50 9.19 2.62
CA PHE A 345 3.66 10.58 2.15
C PHE A 345 3.88 10.66 0.64
N GLY A 346 4.44 9.62 0.01
CA GLY A 346 4.61 9.54 -1.44
C GLY A 346 3.29 9.45 -2.19
N VAL A 347 2.30 8.73 -1.64
CA VAL A 347 0.94 8.65 -2.22
C VAL A 347 0.25 10.02 -2.14
N LEU A 348 0.36 10.69 -0.99
CA LEU A 348 -0.32 11.98 -0.77
C LEU A 348 0.34 13.16 -1.46
N GLY A 349 1.66 13.29 -1.32
CA GLY A 349 2.42 14.42 -1.82
C GLY A 349 2.87 14.24 -3.28
N GLY A 350 2.96 13.00 -3.76
CA GLY A 350 3.46 12.68 -5.09
C GLY A 350 2.68 13.36 -6.22
N PRO A 351 1.36 13.16 -6.31
CA PRO A 351 0.57 13.74 -7.41
C PRO A 351 0.63 15.26 -7.46
N ALA A 352 0.59 15.92 -6.29
CA ALA A 352 0.72 17.38 -6.18
C ALA A 352 2.09 17.87 -6.62
N LEU A 353 3.18 17.17 -6.22
CA LEU A 353 4.54 17.49 -6.63
C LEU A 353 4.72 17.31 -8.14
N ILE A 354 4.22 16.21 -8.71
CA ILE A 354 4.28 15.93 -10.15
C ILE A 354 3.50 16.98 -10.93
N GLY A 355 2.28 17.32 -10.51
CA GLY A 355 1.47 18.36 -11.14
C GLY A 355 2.12 19.74 -11.09
N PHE A 356 2.74 20.10 -9.96
CA PHE A 356 3.46 21.36 -9.82
C PHE A 356 4.68 21.44 -10.76
N ILE A 357 5.47 20.36 -10.83
CA ILE A 357 6.59 20.29 -11.78
C ILE A 357 6.07 20.39 -13.22
N ALA A 358 5.04 19.63 -13.57
CA ALA A 358 4.46 19.64 -14.92
C ALA A 358 3.87 21.00 -15.31
N HIS A 359 3.36 21.77 -14.34
CA HIS A 359 2.88 23.13 -14.58
C HIS A 359 4.01 24.13 -14.87
N LEU A 360 5.17 23.98 -14.20
CA LEU A 360 6.34 24.83 -14.42
C LEU A 360 7.15 24.42 -15.65
N THR A 361 7.13 23.14 -16.00
CA THR A 361 7.83 22.57 -17.16
C THR A 361 6.87 21.75 -18.01
N ASP A 362 6.80 20.44 -17.80
CA ASP A 362 5.97 19.47 -18.51
C ASP A 362 5.98 18.10 -17.82
N LEU A 363 5.12 17.18 -18.27
CA LEU A 363 5.05 15.81 -17.75
C LEU A 363 6.28 14.96 -18.10
N TYR A 364 7.00 15.29 -19.19
CA TYR A 364 8.25 14.61 -19.55
C TYR A 364 9.30 14.79 -18.46
N THR A 365 9.47 16.02 -17.99
CA THR A 365 10.39 16.40 -16.93
C THR A 365 9.99 15.74 -15.61
N ALA A 366 8.70 15.78 -15.26
CA ALA A 366 8.21 15.18 -14.03
C ALA A 366 8.47 13.66 -13.98
N PHE A 367 8.14 12.93 -15.05
CA PHE A 367 8.42 11.49 -15.15
C PHE A 367 9.92 11.18 -15.23
N ALA A 368 10.73 12.02 -15.87
CA ALA A 368 12.19 11.87 -15.86
C ALA A 368 12.78 12.02 -14.44
N ILE A 369 12.28 12.97 -13.64
CA ILE A 369 12.68 13.13 -12.23
C ILE A 369 12.32 11.89 -11.42
N VAL A 370 11.11 11.34 -11.60
CA VAL A 370 10.70 10.09 -10.95
C VAL A 370 11.62 8.94 -11.37
N ALA A 371 11.93 8.81 -12.67
CA ALA A 371 12.87 7.81 -13.17
C ALA A 371 14.23 7.90 -12.46
N LEU A 372 14.79 9.10 -12.35
CA LEU A 372 16.06 9.35 -11.67
C LEU A 372 15.98 9.09 -10.16
N ALA A 373 14.83 9.33 -9.52
CA ALA A 373 14.64 9.03 -8.10
C ALA A 373 14.82 7.53 -7.79
N PHE A 374 14.55 6.62 -8.74
CA PHE A 374 14.84 5.19 -8.57
C PHE A 374 16.34 4.90 -8.37
N LEU A 375 17.26 5.78 -8.77
CA LEU A 375 18.68 5.65 -8.45
C LEU A 375 18.94 5.66 -6.94
N VAL A 376 18.11 6.37 -6.15
CA VAL A 376 18.17 6.34 -4.69
C VAL A 376 17.90 4.94 -4.17
N ILE A 377 16.99 4.20 -4.82
CA ILE A 377 16.66 2.82 -4.47
C ILE A 377 17.82 1.89 -4.85
N THR A 378 18.39 2.05 -6.06
CA THR A 378 19.56 1.29 -6.50
C THR A 378 20.75 1.47 -5.57
N ILE A 379 21.13 2.72 -5.27
CA ILE A 379 22.26 3.05 -4.39
C ILE A 379 21.93 2.63 -2.95
N GLY A 380 20.70 2.88 -2.51
CA GLY A 380 20.23 2.56 -1.17
C GLY A 380 20.29 1.07 -0.89
N ALA A 381 20.00 0.22 -1.88
CA ALA A 381 20.13 -1.23 -1.76
C ALA A 381 21.55 -1.68 -1.39
N PHE A 382 22.60 -0.93 -1.71
CA PHE A 382 23.97 -1.24 -1.27
C PHE A 382 24.28 -0.81 0.18
N LYS A 383 23.43 0.03 0.78
CA LYS A 383 23.58 0.56 2.15
C LYS A 383 22.71 -0.18 3.18
N LEU A 384 21.79 -1.03 2.74
CA LEU A 384 20.95 -1.86 3.61
C LEU A 384 21.69 -3.14 4.06
N LYS A 385 21.18 -3.75 5.14
CA LYS A 385 21.64 -5.04 5.65
C LYS A 385 20.66 -6.13 5.25
N TYR A 386 21.17 -7.30 4.88
CA TYR A 386 20.39 -8.43 4.40
C TYR A 386 20.79 -9.66 5.20
N ASN A 387 20.09 -9.91 6.31
CA ASN A 387 20.39 -11.07 7.15
C ASN A 387 19.64 -12.30 6.58
N GLY A 388 20.34 -13.41 6.37
CA GLY A 388 19.75 -14.67 5.90
C GLY A 388 19.47 -14.75 4.38
N ASP A 389 20.15 -13.92 3.57
CA ASP A 389 19.92 -13.79 2.12
C ASP A 389 20.93 -14.60 1.27
N GLU A 390 21.60 -15.63 1.81
CA GLU A 390 22.37 -16.54 0.97
C GLU A 390 21.41 -17.26 0.01
N PRO A 391 21.58 -17.14 -1.32
CA PRO A 391 20.73 -17.84 -2.27
C PRO A 391 20.79 -19.34 -1.96
N LEU A 392 19.63 -19.99 -1.91
CA LEU A 392 19.58 -21.45 -1.81
C LEU A 392 20.40 -22.05 -2.98
N PRO A 393 21.28 -23.04 -2.70
CA PRO A 393 22.19 -23.61 -3.69
C PRO A 393 21.50 -24.21 -4.91
#